data_AF-A0A3N9W4Q7-F1
#
_entry.id   AF-A0A3N9W4Q7-F1
#
_cell.length_a   1.000
_cell.length_b   1.000
_cell.length_c   1.000
_cell.angle_alpha   90.00
_cell.angle_beta   90.00
_cell.angle_gamma   90.00
#
_symmetry.space_group_name_H-M   'P 1'
#
loop_
_entity.id
_entity.type
_entity.pdbx_description
1 polymer ?
#
loop_
_entity_poly.entity_id
_entity_poly.type
_entity_poly.pdbx_seq_one_letter_code
_entity_poly.pdbx_strand_id
1 'polypeptide(L)'
;MALRQLKNRIIRQRIRKEAVYHIETRDAILWDIIDNKRCRVKILGSDTLLVANYPENQEKNPVWLKPGNAVRIQHAAGNRHKIEVIGNGFAVPTPMSGSAAPTPPTPQDAIISGLTLSPAGGMFVAVRIGQVRFSGAVFNTGYFTADSNLYADSDIYADTFAAVKVINAAPAAGTYRYDIIVIGSDLVIDYVAGTASASPAMPAAPTGHLLCGYLLVAPGTTSIKAGDIGKKFSQGRAASLTVVVADNDLAWDQLSTTITVTVKDQYGNTFNSPSLLSVEFVSGNGTLSIGTQSSSTKVTSYLSSGSAIITYTRGHADPGDVSPVFKVILEGTGLVGFCNILLRNADEMIM
;
A
#
# COMPACT_ATOMS: atom_id res chain seq x y z
N MET A 1 -80.67 -6.42 6.40
CA MET A 1 -79.38 -5.86 5.88
C MET A 1 -78.20 -6.84 6.00
N ALA A 2 -78.05 -7.58 7.10
CA ALA A 2 -76.92 -8.50 7.35
C ALA A 2 -76.76 -9.64 6.33
N LEU A 3 -77.87 -10.23 5.85
CA LEU A 3 -77.84 -11.35 4.88
C LEU A 3 -77.25 -10.97 3.51
N ARG A 4 -77.44 -9.72 3.07
CA ARG A 4 -76.90 -9.21 1.79
C ARG A 4 -75.39 -9.02 1.87
N GLN A 5 -74.88 -8.60 3.03
CA GLN A 5 -73.44 -8.45 3.27
C GLN A 5 -72.75 -9.83 3.36
N LEU A 6 -73.39 -10.82 3.99
CA LEU A 6 -72.86 -12.18 4.10
C LEU A 6 -72.77 -12.87 2.72
N LYS A 7 -73.80 -12.71 1.88
CA LYS A 7 -73.84 -13.26 0.52
C LYS A 7 -72.75 -12.65 -0.37
N ASN A 8 -72.53 -11.34 -0.27
CA ASN A 8 -71.44 -10.66 -0.99
C ASN A 8 -70.05 -11.09 -0.52
N ARG A 9 -69.88 -11.40 0.78
CA ARG A 9 -68.61 -11.92 1.33
C ARG A 9 -68.29 -13.32 0.79
N ILE A 10 -69.27 -14.21 0.74
CA ILE A 10 -69.10 -15.58 0.23
C ILE A 10 -68.78 -15.57 -1.27
N ILE A 11 -69.45 -14.72 -2.05
CA ILE A 11 -69.19 -14.56 -3.49
C ILE A 11 -67.76 -14.04 -3.71
N ARG A 12 -67.33 -13.01 -2.98
CA ARG A 12 -65.95 -12.49 -3.06
C ARG A 12 -64.91 -13.53 -2.66
N GLN A 13 -65.20 -14.38 -1.67
CA GLN A 13 -64.30 -15.47 -1.27
C GLN A 13 -64.21 -16.56 -2.34
N ARG A 14 -65.32 -16.92 -3.00
CA ARG A 14 -65.30 -17.86 -4.14
C ARG A 14 -64.54 -17.30 -5.33
N ILE A 15 -64.80 -16.05 -5.72
CA ILE A 15 -64.08 -15.38 -6.81
C ILE A 15 -62.58 -15.29 -6.51
N ARG A 16 -62.19 -14.98 -5.26
CA ARG A 16 -60.77 -14.99 -4.87
C ARG A 16 -60.14 -16.38 -4.93
N LYS A 17 -60.84 -17.42 -4.48
CA LYS A 17 -60.34 -18.81 -4.60
C LYS A 17 -60.18 -19.22 -6.06
N GLU A 18 -61.18 -18.94 -6.89
CA GLU A 18 -61.19 -19.29 -8.31
C GLU A 18 -60.11 -18.51 -9.09
N ALA A 19 -59.91 -17.22 -8.77
CA ALA A 19 -58.83 -16.41 -9.34
C ALA A 19 -57.43 -16.91 -8.96
N VAL A 20 -57.26 -17.55 -7.78
CA VAL A 20 -56.00 -18.17 -7.37
C VAL A 20 -55.74 -19.47 -8.13
N TYR A 21 -56.78 -20.25 -8.45
CA TYR A 21 -56.66 -21.49 -9.23
C TYR A 21 -56.30 -21.27 -10.70
N HIS A 22 -56.52 -20.07 -11.26
CA HIS A 22 -56.21 -19.73 -12.65
C HIS A 22 -54.94 -18.89 -12.83
N ILE A 23 -54.05 -18.85 -11.83
CA ILE A 23 -52.77 -18.16 -11.98
C ILE A 23 -51.84 -19.04 -12.82
N GLU A 24 -51.69 -18.70 -14.10
CA GLU A 24 -50.68 -19.30 -14.96
C GLU A 24 -49.28 -18.88 -14.50
N THR A 25 -48.45 -19.89 -14.26
CA THR A 25 -47.01 -19.69 -14.00
C THR A 25 -46.23 -20.13 -15.22
N ARG A 26 -45.18 -19.39 -15.57
CA ARG A 26 -44.29 -19.72 -16.67
C ARG A 26 -42.84 -19.63 -16.24
N ASP A 27 -42.01 -20.48 -16.83
CA ASP A 27 -40.57 -20.36 -16.68
C ASP A 27 -40.04 -19.31 -17.67
N ALA A 28 -39.11 -18.53 -17.19
CA ALA A 28 -38.44 -17.46 -17.90
C ALA A 28 -36.95 -17.45 -17.54
N ILE A 29 -36.14 -16.71 -18.29
CA ILE A 29 -34.76 -16.40 -17.90
C ILE A 29 -34.68 -14.93 -17.50
N LEU A 30 -33.97 -14.64 -16.42
CA LEU A 30 -33.66 -13.27 -16.03
C LEU A 30 -32.63 -12.69 -17.00
N TRP A 31 -32.95 -11.56 -17.63
CA TRP A 31 -32.10 -10.96 -18.66
C TRP A 31 -31.23 -9.82 -18.10
N ASP A 32 -31.85 -8.85 -17.45
CA ASP A 32 -31.18 -7.75 -16.79
C ASP A 32 -32.01 -7.28 -15.57
N ILE A 33 -31.37 -6.49 -14.71
CA ILE A 33 -32.01 -5.82 -13.58
C ILE A 33 -32.09 -4.34 -13.94
N ILE A 34 -33.32 -3.80 -13.98
CA ILE A 34 -33.55 -2.39 -14.36
C ILE A 34 -33.32 -1.49 -13.15
N ASP A 35 -33.94 -1.86 -12.03
CA ASP A 35 -33.88 -1.14 -10.76
C ASP A 35 -34.20 -2.09 -9.60
N ASN A 36 -34.31 -1.55 -8.40
CA ASN A 36 -34.54 -2.31 -7.17
C ASN A 36 -35.89 -3.06 -7.10
N LYS A 37 -36.78 -2.91 -8.09
CA LYS A 37 -38.12 -3.54 -8.10
C LYS A 37 -38.48 -4.19 -9.43
N ARG A 38 -37.71 -3.97 -10.48
CA ARG A 38 -38.00 -4.40 -11.85
C ARG A 38 -36.80 -5.07 -12.50
N CYS A 39 -37.08 -6.14 -13.21
CA CYS A 39 -36.13 -6.85 -14.05
C CYS A 39 -36.76 -7.14 -15.41
N ARG A 40 -35.93 -7.41 -16.41
CA ARG A 40 -36.41 -7.98 -17.68
C ARG A 40 -36.25 -9.49 -17.66
N VAL A 41 -37.26 -10.17 -18.19
CA VAL A 41 -37.29 -11.62 -18.34
C VAL A 41 -37.61 -11.99 -19.78
N LYS A 42 -37.07 -13.11 -20.26
CA LYS A 42 -37.40 -13.69 -21.56
C LYS A 42 -38.09 -15.04 -21.34
N ILE A 43 -39.26 -15.23 -21.96
CA ILE A 43 -40.06 -16.45 -21.82
C ILE A 43 -39.80 -17.41 -22.99
N LEU A 44 -40.11 -18.70 -22.78
CA LEU A 44 -40.07 -19.70 -23.84
C LEU A 44 -40.96 -19.28 -25.02
N GLY A 45 -40.45 -19.41 -26.24
CA GLY A 45 -41.26 -19.15 -27.43
C GLY A 45 -41.43 -17.66 -27.77
N SER A 46 -40.68 -16.74 -27.13
CA SER A 46 -40.78 -15.30 -27.42
C SER A 46 -39.40 -14.64 -27.47
N ASP A 47 -39.24 -13.70 -28.41
CA ASP A 47 -38.06 -12.85 -28.53
C ASP A 47 -38.22 -11.47 -27.87
N THR A 48 -39.40 -11.19 -27.30
CA THR A 48 -39.64 -9.94 -26.57
C THR A 48 -39.26 -10.06 -25.10
N LEU A 49 -38.49 -9.09 -24.62
CA LEU A 49 -38.18 -8.93 -23.20
C LEU A 49 -39.40 -8.35 -22.47
N LEU A 50 -39.88 -9.06 -21.46
CA LEU A 50 -40.98 -8.63 -20.62
C LEU A 50 -40.44 -8.00 -19.34
N VAL A 51 -41.06 -6.93 -18.87
CA VAL A 51 -40.72 -6.33 -17.58
C VAL A 51 -41.51 -7.05 -16.49
N ALA A 52 -40.79 -7.68 -15.56
CA ALA A 52 -41.36 -8.31 -14.37
C ALA A 52 -40.96 -7.51 -13.13
N ASN A 53 -41.87 -7.43 -12.17
CA ASN A 53 -41.54 -6.91 -10.85
C ASN A 53 -41.03 -8.04 -9.96
N TYR A 54 -40.21 -7.73 -8.98
CA TYR A 54 -39.89 -8.69 -7.94
C TYR A 54 -40.24 -8.15 -6.55
N PRO A 55 -40.83 -8.97 -5.66
CA PRO A 55 -41.27 -8.51 -4.36
C PRO A 55 -40.07 -8.32 -3.40
N GLU A 56 -39.92 -7.11 -2.89
CA GLU A 56 -38.87 -6.69 -1.93
C GLU A 56 -38.93 -7.48 -0.60
N ASN A 57 -40.09 -8.08 -0.29
CA ASN A 57 -40.38 -8.73 0.99
C ASN A 57 -39.84 -10.17 1.14
N GLN A 58 -39.23 -10.76 0.11
CA GLN A 58 -38.78 -12.16 0.19
C GLN A 58 -37.29 -12.32 0.51
N GLU A 59 -36.41 -11.44 0.03
CA GLU A 59 -34.97 -11.42 0.36
C GLU A 59 -34.32 -10.19 -0.30
N LYS A 60 -33.38 -9.52 0.36
CA LYS A 60 -32.71 -8.32 -0.19
C LYS A 60 -31.85 -8.64 -1.41
N ASN A 61 -31.30 -9.85 -1.48
CA ASN A 61 -30.51 -10.37 -2.61
C ASN A 61 -30.89 -11.84 -2.87
N PRO A 62 -32.03 -12.08 -3.54
CA PRO A 62 -32.45 -13.44 -3.84
C PRO A 62 -31.42 -14.14 -4.73
N VAL A 63 -31.11 -15.42 -4.47
CA VAL A 63 -30.11 -16.18 -5.25
C VAL A 63 -30.44 -16.20 -6.76
N TRP A 64 -31.73 -16.19 -7.09
CA TRP A 64 -32.23 -16.16 -8.47
C TRP A 64 -32.10 -14.80 -9.16
N LEU A 65 -31.83 -13.71 -8.43
CA LEU A 65 -31.69 -12.36 -8.98
C LEU A 65 -30.29 -12.13 -9.60
N LYS A 66 -29.87 -13.04 -10.49
CA LYS A 66 -28.65 -12.91 -11.31
C LYS A 66 -29.01 -13.13 -12.78
N PRO A 67 -28.63 -12.21 -13.69
CA PRO A 67 -28.83 -12.41 -15.12
C PRO A 67 -28.34 -13.79 -15.58
N GLY A 68 -29.17 -14.48 -16.37
CA GLY A 68 -28.91 -15.85 -16.83
C GLY A 68 -29.60 -16.94 -15.99
N ASN A 69 -30.10 -16.63 -14.79
CA ASN A 69 -30.82 -17.61 -13.99
C ASN A 69 -32.22 -17.88 -14.54
N ALA A 70 -32.66 -19.13 -14.43
CA ALA A 70 -34.05 -19.50 -14.63
C ALA A 70 -34.91 -18.94 -13.49
N VAL A 71 -35.96 -18.21 -13.84
CA VAL A 71 -36.91 -17.61 -12.92
C VAL A 71 -38.32 -18.05 -13.28
N ARG A 72 -39.19 -18.16 -12.28
CA ARG A 72 -40.61 -18.41 -12.51
C ARG A 72 -41.37 -17.11 -12.39
N ILE A 73 -42.25 -16.87 -13.35
CA ILE A 73 -43.07 -15.67 -13.41
C ILE A 73 -44.56 -16.00 -13.37
N GLN A 74 -45.35 -15.08 -12.86
CA GLN A 74 -46.79 -15.15 -12.86
C GLN A 74 -47.40 -13.76 -13.05
N HIS A 75 -48.68 -13.69 -13.43
CA HIS A 75 -49.42 -12.44 -13.33
C HIS A 75 -49.72 -12.13 -11.86
N ALA A 76 -49.55 -10.87 -11.47
CA ALA A 76 -49.89 -10.41 -10.13
C ALA A 76 -51.39 -10.60 -9.89
N ALA A 77 -51.76 -11.17 -8.74
CA ALA A 77 -53.15 -11.47 -8.42
C ALA A 77 -54.03 -10.20 -8.51
N GLY A 78 -54.99 -10.21 -9.43
CA GLY A 78 -55.91 -9.08 -9.66
C GLY A 78 -55.43 -8.01 -10.65
N ASN A 79 -54.21 -8.10 -11.19
CA ASN A 79 -53.73 -7.21 -12.26
C ASN A 79 -53.02 -7.97 -13.38
N ARG A 80 -53.74 -8.24 -14.47
CA ARG A 80 -53.21 -8.96 -15.65
C ARG A 80 -52.09 -8.20 -16.37
N HIS A 81 -51.97 -6.89 -16.20
CA HIS A 81 -50.90 -6.09 -16.83
C HIS A 81 -49.60 -6.10 -16.03
N LYS A 82 -49.56 -6.76 -14.88
CA LYS A 82 -48.38 -6.81 -14.02
C LYS A 82 -47.87 -8.24 -13.93
N ILE A 83 -46.61 -8.45 -14.29
CA ILE A 83 -45.89 -9.71 -14.12
C ILE A 83 -45.01 -9.61 -12.89
N GLU A 84 -44.92 -10.69 -12.12
CA GLU A 84 -44.08 -10.81 -10.93
C GLU A 84 -43.21 -12.07 -10.99
N VAL A 85 -41.96 -11.95 -10.58
CA VAL A 85 -41.05 -13.07 -10.33
C VAL A 85 -41.38 -13.67 -8.97
N ILE A 86 -41.61 -14.98 -8.93
CA ILE A 86 -42.01 -15.72 -7.72
C ILE A 86 -40.93 -16.64 -7.17
N GLY A 87 -39.80 -16.78 -7.87
CA GLY A 87 -38.66 -17.57 -7.42
C GLY A 87 -37.87 -18.21 -8.55
N ASN A 88 -37.15 -19.28 -8.24
CA ASN A 88 -36.40 -20.09 -9.21
C ASN A 88 -37.35 -20.75 -10.23
N GLY A 89 -36.99 -20.69 -11.50
CA GLY A 89 -37.61 -21.48 -12.58
C GLY A 89 -37.05 -22.90 -12.61
N PHE A 90 -37.78 -23.83 -13.22
CA PHE A 90 -37.33 -25.23 -13.33
C PHE A 90 -36.45 -25.47 -14.54
N ALA A 91 -36.68 -24.75 -15.63
CA ALA A 91 -35.91 -24.86 -16.85
C ALA A 91 -35.49 -23.49 -17.39
N VAL A 92 -34.31 -23.46 -18.04
CA VAL A 92 -33.91 -22.32 -18.87
C VAL A 92 -34.69 -22.41 -20.18
N PRO A 93 -35.52 -21.42 -20.54
CA PRO A 93 -36.26 -21.43 -21.80
C PRO A 93 -35.34 -21.49 -23.02
N THR A 94 -35.67 -22.33 -24.00
CA THR A 94 -35.05 -22.29 -25.31
C THR A 94 -35.59 -21.12 -26.14
N PRO A 95 -34.72 -20.25 -26.70
CA PRO A 95 -35.16 -19.12 -27.52
C PRO A 95 -35.72 -19.61 -28.87
N MET A 96 -36.67 -18.87 -29.47
CA MET A 96 -37.07 -19.13 -30.87
C MET A 96 -36.02 -18.65 -31.86
N SER A 97 -35.31 -17.57 -31.53
CA SER A 97 -34.15 -17.08 -32.26
C SER A 97 -33.19 -16.30 -31.34
N GLY A 98 -31.91 -16.22 -31.72
CA GLY A 98 -30.89 -15.49 -30.95
C GLY A 98 -30.41 -16.21 -29.67
N SER A 99 -29.69 -15.48 -28.81
CA SER A 99 -29.12 -16.05 -27.57
C SER A 99 -30.19 -16.43 -26.55
N ALA A 100 -30.02 -17.60 -25.94
CA ALA A 100 -30.85 -18.10 -24.83
C ALA A 100 -30.57 -17.35 -23.53
N ALA A 101 -29.37 -16.79 -23.39
CA ALA A 101 -28.89 -16.14 -22.19
C ALA A 101 -28.41 -14.71 -22.47
N PRO A 102 -28.55 -13.79 -21.49
CA PRO A 102 -27.92 -12.48 -21.58
C PRO A 102 -26.40 -12.63 -21.69
N THR A 103 -25.77 -11.72 -22.43
CA THR A 103 -24.30 -11.67 -22.49
C THR A 103 -23.78 -11.38 -21.08
N PRO A 104 -22.90 -12.23 -20.52
CA PRO A 104 -22.32 -11.96 -19.22
C PRO A 104 -21.55 -10.63 -19.26
N PRO A 105 -21.58 -9.82 -18.20
CA PRO A 105 -20.82 -8.58 -18.17
C PRO A 105 -19.33 -8.91 -18.30
N THR A 106 -18.64 -8.18 -19.18
CA THR A 106 -17.18 -8.29 -19.30
C THR A 106 -16.56 -7.96 -17.94
N PRO A 107 -15.82 -8.89 -17.33
CA PRO A 107 -15.18 -8.61 -16.05
C PRO A 107 -14.17 -7.48 -16.19
N GLN A 108 -14.03 -6.66 -15.15
CA GLN A 108 -13.06 -5.57 -15.12
C GLN A 108 -11.62 -6.08 -15.23
N ASP A 109 -10.76 -5.21 -15.76
CA ASP A 109 -9.32 -5.46 -15.86
C ASP A 109 -8.72 -5.55 -14.45
N ALA A 110 -7.90 -6.58 -14.24
CA ALA A 110 -7.35 -6.87 -12.92
C ALA A 110 -6.12 -7.77 -13.01
N ILE A 111 -5.24 -7.65 -12.02
CA ILE A 111 -4.22 -8.66 -11.74
C ILE A 111 -4.90 -9.81 -11.00
N ILE A 112 -4.82 -11.02 -11.57
CA ILE A 112 -5.46 -12.22 -11.01
C ILE A 112 -4.54 -12.91 -10.03
N SER A 113 -3.25 -13.03 -10.38
CA SER A 113 -2.24 -13.69 -9.56
C SER A 113 -0.83 -13.24 -9.97
N GLY A 114 0.16 -13.40 -9.09
CA GLY A 114 1.56 -13.09 -9.38
C GLY A 114 1.83 -11.59 -9.51
N LEU A 115 2.72 -11.21 -10.45
CA LEU A 115 3.15 -9.81 -10.69
C LEU A 115 3.69 -9.09 -9.45
N THR A 116 4.25 -9.86 -8.52
CA THR A 116 4.87 -9.30 -7.31
C THR A 116 6.25 -8.77 -7.62
N LEU A 117 6.60 -7.65 -6.98
CA LEU A 117 7.90 -7.00 -7.12
C LEU A 117 8.92 -7.61 -6.15
N SER A 118 10.16 -7.76 -6.60
CA SER A 118 11.29 -8.12 -5.75
C SER A 118 12.53 -7.29 -6.12
N PRO A 119 13.40 -6.96 -5.15
CA PRO A 119 14.66 -6.29 -5.44
C PRO A 119 15.55 -7.19 -6.32
N ALA A 120 16.28 -6.59 -7.25
CA ALA A 120 17.11 -7.26 -8.24
C ALA A 120 18.61 -6.91 -8.11
N GLY A 121 19.02 -6.41 -6.94
CA GLY A 121 20.34 -5.78 -6.76
C GLY A 121 20.41 -4.40 -7.41
N GLY A 122 21.26 -3.51 -6.91
CA GLY A 122 21.39 -2.15 -7.43
C GLY A 122 20.05 -1.40 -7.60
N MET A 123 19.98 -0.49 -8.57
CA MET A 123 18.77 0.25 -8.91
C MET A 123 17.84 -0.54 -9.84
N PHE A 124 17.54 -1.80 -9.50
CA PHE A 124 16.72 -2.68 -10.32
C PHE A 124 15.60 -3.33 -9.49
N VAL A 125 14.45 -3.54 -10.14
CA VAL A 125 13.30 -4.29 -9.60
C VAL A 125 12.88 -5.36 -10.59
N ALA A 126 12.80 -6.60 -10.12
CA ALA A 126 12.24 -7.71 -10.87
C ALA A 126 10.75 -7.88 -10.58
N VAL A 127 9.99 -8.29 -11.58
CA VAL A 127 8.55 -8.54 -11.50
C VAL A 127 8.32 -10.01 -11.77
N ARG A 128 7.67 -10.72 -10.85
CA ARG A 128 7.36 -12.14 -11.03
C ARG A 128 6.31 -12.37 -12.10
N ILE A 129 6.34 -13.55 -12.70
CA ILE A 129 5.30 -14.00 -13.62
C ILE A 129 3.95 -14.04 -12.90
N GLY A 130 2.89 -13.75 -13.63
CA GLY A 130 1.53 -13.72 -13.13
C GLY A 130 0.48 -13.82 -14.23
N GLN A 131 -0.77 -13.64 -13.83
CA GLN A 131 -1.92 -13.64 -14.72
C GLN A 131 -2.64 -12.30 -14.61
N VAL A 132 -3.01 -11.75 -15.77
CA VAL A 132 -3.75 -10.50 -15.87
C VAL A 132 -5.00 -10.69 -16.69
N ARG A 133 -6.01 -9.87 -16.41
CA ARG A 133 -7.21 -9.76 -17.23
C ARG A 133 -7.23 -8.42 -17.92
N PHE A 134 -7.41 -8.43 -19.23
CA PHE A 134 -7.72 -7.26 -20.04
C PHE A 134 -8.91 -7.55 -20.93
N SER A 135 -9.90 -6.65 -20.92
CA SER A 135 -11.12 -6.75 -21.74
C SER A 135 -11.83 -8.11 -21.62
N GLY A 136 -11.82 -8.70 -20.41
CA GLY A 136 -12.45 -9.98 -20.12
C GLY A 136 -11.63 -11.24 -20.44
N ALA A 137 -10.52 -11.13 -21.18
CA ALA A 137 -9.63 -12.24 -21.48
C ALA A 137 -8.49 -12.33 -20.46
N VAL A 138 -8.10 -13.56 -20.09
CA VAL A 138 -7.01 -13.83 -19.16
C VAL A 138 -5.74 -14.15 -19.93
N PHE A 139 -4.65 -13.47 -19.58
CA PHE A 139 -3.34 -13.63 -20.19
C PHE A 139 -2.30 -14.01 -19.13
N ASN A 140 -1.36 -14.87 -19.51
CA ASN A 140 -0.15 -15.10 -18.72
C ASN A 140 0.90 -14.08 -19.15
N THR A 141 1.59 -13.47 -18.19
CA THR A 141 2.76 -12.64 -18.48
C THR A 141 3.87 -13.56 -19.00
N GLY A 142 4.47 -13.24 -20.14
CA GLY A 142 5.57 -14.01 -20.71
C GLY A 142 6.83 -13.97 -19.82
N TYR A 143 7.76 -14.89 -20.10
CA TYR A 143 9.11 -14.83 -19.53
C TYR A 143 9.85 -13.62 -20.10
N PHE A 144 10.61 -12.93 -19.26
CA PHE A 144 11.52 -11.93 -19.81
C PHE A 144 12.61 -12.62 -20.62
N THR A 145 12.86 -12.12 -21.82
CA THR A 145 14.02 -12.56 -22.60
C THR A 145 15.24 -11.83 -22.06
N ALA A 146 16.25 -12.59 -21.66
CA ALA A 146 17.48 -12.07 -21.10
C ALA A 146 18.13 -11.05 -22.04
N ASP A 147 18.17 -9.77 -21.66
CA ASP A 147 19.14 -8.84 -22.21
C ASP A 147 20.45 -8.98 -21.42
N SER A 148 21.55 -9.05 -22.16
CA SER A 148 22.87 -9.56 -21.79
C SER A 148 23.56 -8.88 -20.58
N ASN A 149 23.02 -7.78 -20.07
CA ASN A 149 23.64 -6.99 -18.99
C ASN A 149 23.03 -7.21 -17.59
N LEU A 150 22.01 -8.06 -17.45
CA LEU A 150 21.23 -8.20 -16.21
C LEU A 150 21.60 -9.43 -15.34
N TYR A 151 22.44 -10.33 -15.84
CA TYR A 151 22.71 -11.64 -15.21
C TYR A 151 24.04 -11.75 -14.47
N ALA A 152 24.92 -10.75 -14.55
CA ALA A 152 26.29 -10.94 -14.08
C ALA A 152 26.47 -10.87 -12.55
N ASP A 153 25.50 -10.33 -11.79
CA ASP A 153 25.69 -10.05 -10.35
C ASP A 153 24.44 -10.28 -9.47
N SER A 154 23.35 -10.81 -10.03
CA SER A 154 22.10 -11.02 -9.29
C SER A 154 21.50 -12.37 -9.67
N ASP A 155 21.21 -13.22 -8.67
CA ASP A 155 20.56 -14.55 -8.76
C ASP A 155 19.13 -14.47 -9.35
N ILE A 156 18.98 -13.89 -10.54
CA ILE A 156 17.71 -13.68 -11.23
C ILE A 156 17.60 -14.77 -12.30
N TYR A 157 16.79 -15.78 -12.02
CA TYR A 157 16.50 -16.84 -12.98
C TYR A 157 15.49 -16.36 -14.02
N ALA A 158 15.83 -16.52 -15.31
CA ALA A 158 15.01 -16.11 -16.46
C ALA A 158 13.59 -16.70 -16.46
N ASP A 159 13.43 -17.86 -15.84
CA ASP A 159 12.20 -18.65 -15.76
C ASP A 159 11.22 -18.18 -14.67
N THR A 160 11.62 -17.22 -13.84
CA THR A 160 10.84 -16.84 -12.65
C THR A 160 10.21 -15.45 -12.77
N PHE A 161 10.75 -14.61 -13.65
CA PHE A 161 10.36 -13.21 -13.77
C PHE A 161 9.75 -12.91 -15.14
N ALA A 162 8.85 -11.92 -15.17
CA ALA A 162 8.23 -11.40 -16.38
C ALA A 162 8.96 -10.16 -16.92
N ALA A 163 9.65 -9.41 -16.04
CA ALA A 163 10.50 -8.30 -16.42
C ALA A 163 11.49 -7.96 -15.30
N VAL A 164 12.59 -7.30 -15.66
CA VAL A 164 13.41 -6.53 -14.72
C VAL A 164 13.48 -5.09 -15.22
N LYS A 165 13.26 -4.14 -14.32
CA LYS A 165 13.21 -2.71 -14.65
C LYS A 165 14.31 -1.95 -13.92
N VAL A 166 15.01 -1.13 -14.69
CA VAL A 166 15.96 -0.16 -14.20
C VAL A 166 15.18 1.01 -13.60
N ILE A 167 15.49 1.36 -12.37
CA ILE A 167 14.88 2.46 -11.65
C ILE A 167 15.76 3.70 -11.82
N ASN A 168 15.16 4.86 -12.08
CA ASN A 168 15.90 6.10 -12.19
C ASN A 168 16.68 6.39 -10.91
N ALA A 169 17.82 7.07 -11.05
CA ALA A 169 18.67 7.48 -9.94
C ALA A 169 17.87 8.12 -8.79
N ALA A 170 18.39 7.94 -7.57
CA ALA A 170 17.77 8.45 -6.36
C ALA A 170 17.57 9.97 -6.43
N PRO A 171 16.48 10.48 -5.83
CA PRO A 171 16.23 11.90 -5.74
C PRO A 171 17.30 12.61 -4.89
N ALA A 172 17.39 13.94 -5.02
CA ALA A 172 18.32 14.76 -4.25
C ALA A 172 18.02 14.72 -2.75
N ALA A 173 19.04 15.00 -1.93
CA ALA A 173 18.92 15.03 -0.47
C ALA A 173 17.69 15.82 0.01
N GLY A 174 16.92 15.23 0.93
CA GLY A 174 15.70 15.82 1.48
C GLY A 174 14.43 15.63 0.64
N THR A 175 14.53 15.00 -0.55
CA THR A 175 13.37 14.68 -1.39
C THR A 175 13.23 13.18 -1.60
N TYR A 176 12.00 12.73 -1.79
CA TYR A 176 11.61 11.33 -1.99
C TYR A 176 10.80 11.22 -3.27
N ARG A 177 10.76 10.03 -3.88
CA ARG A 177 9.99 9.80 -5.11
C ARG A 177 9.23 8.48 -5.03
N TYR A 178 7.95 8.51 -5.35
CA TYR A 178 7.20 7.29 -5.62
C TYR A 178 7.36 6.90 -7.07
N ASP A 179 7.79 5.67 -7.33
CA ASP A 179 7.73 5.12 -8.67
C ASP A 179 6.78 3.93 -8.68
N ILE A 180 6.19 3.66 -9.84
CA ILE A 180 5.26 2.56 -10.04
C ILE A 180 5.73 1.65 -11.15
N ILE A 181 5.39 0.38 -11.01
CA ILE A 181 5.53 -0.64 -12.04
C ILE A 181 4.12 -1.02 -12.48
N VAL A 182 3.90 -0.95 -13.79
CA VAL A 182 2.59 -1.18 -14.39
C VAL A 182 2.69 -2.21 -15.50
N ILE A 183 1.56 -2.78 -15.90
CA ILE A 183 1.46 -3.65 -17.07
C ILE A 183 0.36 -3.12 -17.99
N GLY A 184 0.68 -2.95 -19.27
CA GLY A 184 -0.25 -2.52 -20.31
C GLY A 184 -1.10 -3.66 -20.84
N SER A 185 -2.16 -3.31 -21.59
CA SER A 185 -2.99 -4.27 -22.31
C SER A 185 -2.25 -5.06 -23.41
N ASP A 186 -1.08 -4.57 -23.80
CA ASP A 186 -0.12 -5.24 -24.69
C ASP A 186 0.77 -6.27 -23.97
N LEU A 187 0.54 -6.48 -22.66
CA LEU A 187 1.31 -7.36 -21.78
C LEU A 187 2.76 -6.91 -21.56
N VAL A 188 3.08 -5.66 -21.90
CA VAL A 188 4.38 -5.07 -21.60
C VAL A 188 4.35 -4.49 -20.19
N ILE A 189 5.37 -4.83 -19.41
CA ILE A 189 5.59 -4.25 -18.08
C ILE A 189 6.38 -2.96 -18.29
N ASP A 190 5.98 -1.88 -17.63
CA ASP A 190 6.60 -0.57 -17.72
C ASP A 190 6.93 0.03 -16.35
N TYR A 191 7.89 0.94 -16.36
CA TYR A 191 8.31 1.73 -15.21
C TYR A 191 7.87 3.18 -15.42
N VAL A 192 7.18 3.73 -14.42
CA VAL A 192 6.78 5.14 -14.42
C VAL A 192 7.39 5.80 -13.17
N ALA A 193 8.35 6.68 -13.42
CA ALA A 193 8.95 7.49 -12.38
C ALA A 193 7.98 8.57 -11.91
N GLY A 194 7.93 8.81 -10.61
CA GLY A 194 7.17 9.94 -10.07
C GLY A 194 7.92 11.25 -10.09
N THR A 195 7.39 12.22 -9.34
CA THR A 195 8.04 13.51 -9.12
C THR A 195 8.69 13.53 -7.74
N ALA A 196 9.96 13.94 -7.67
CA ALA A 196 10.68 14.06 -6.41
C ALA A 196 10.11 15.22 -5.57
N SER A 197 9.82 14.96 -4.30
CA SER A 197 9.24 15.94 -3.37
C SER A 197 9.54 15.58 -1.92
N ALA A 198 9.56 16.56 -1.02
CA ALA A 198 9.59 16.34 0.43
C ALA A 198 8.32 15.64 0.95
N SER A 199 7.24 15.64 0.15
CA SER A 199 6.00 14.89 0.38
C SER A 199 5.56 14.27 -0.95
N PRO A 200 6.11 13.10 -1.31
CA PRO A 200 5.87 12.49 -2.61
C PRO A 200 4.42 12.03 -2.74
N ALA A 201 3.84 12.29 -3.92
CA ALA A 201 2.55 11.74 -4.32
C ALA A 201 2.77 10.51 -5.22
N MET A 202 1.91 9.51 -5.09
CA MET A 202 1.95 8.33 -5.95
C MET A 202 1.54 8.71 -7.37
N PRO A 203 2.33 8.36 -8.41
CA PRO A 203 1.92 8.54 -9.80
C PRO A 203 0.64 7.76 -10.10
N ALA A 204 -0.20 8.30 -10.98
CA ALA A 204 -1.32 7.56 -11.53
C ALA A 204 -0.81 6.52 -12.54
N ALA A 205 -1.44 5.34 -12.58
CA ALA A 205 -1.20 4.40 -13.66
C ALA A 205 -1.64 5.03 -15.00
N PRO A 206 -0.85 4.90 -16.08
CA PRO A 206 -1.26 5.34 -17.40
C PRO A 206 -2.57 4.66 -17.84
N THR A 207 -3.31 5.30 -18.75
CA THR A 207 -4.55 4.73 -19.29
C THR A 207 -4.27 3.36 -19.93
N GLY A 208 -5.15 2.38 -19.69
CA GLY A 208 -5.00 1.01 -20.21
C GLY A 208 -3.95 0.17 -19.48
N HIS A 209 -3.43 0.64 -18.34
CA HIS A 209 -2.47 -0.10 -17.54
C HIS A 209 -3.03 -0.51 -16.17
N LEU A 210 -2.53 -1.63 -15.66
CA LEU A 210 -2.77 -2.11 -14.31
C LEU A 210 -1.53 -1.90 -13.44
N LEU A 211 -1.72 -1.50 -12.19
CA LEU A 211 -0.64 -1.32 -11.22
C LEU A 211 -0.16 -2.67 -10.67
N CYS A 212 1.07 -3.06 -10.99
CA CYS A 212 1.72 -4.25 -10.41
C CYS A 212 2.20 -3.98 -9.00
N GLY A 213 2.78 -2.81 -8.77
CA GLY A 213 3.24 -2.37 -7.46
C GLY A 213 3.94 -1.02 -7.51
N TYR A 214 4.37 -0.56 -6.35
CA TYR A 214 5.04 0.74 -6.20
C TYR A 214 6.25 0.62 -5.28
N LEU A 215 7.13 1.60 -5.38
CA LEU A 215 8.36 1.68 -4.61
C LEU A 215 8.58 3.12 -4.13
N LEU A 216 9.12 3.28 -2.93
CA LEU A 216 9.53 4.56 -2.39
C LEU A 216 11.05 4.70 -2.52
N VAL A 217 11.51 5.57 -3.43
CA VAL A 217 12.93 5.88 -3.56
C VAL A 217 13.28 7.00 -2.58
N ALA A 218 14.09 6.66 -1.58
CA ALA A 218 14.68 7.62 -0.66
C ALA A 218 15.88 8.33 -1.30
N PRO A 219 16.28 9.50 -0.79
CA PRO A 219 17.50 10.14 -1.27
C PRO A 219 18.71 9.26 -0.92
N GLY A 220 19.73 9.27 -1.77
CA GLY A 220 20.96 8.49 -1.57
C GLY A 220 20.82 6.98 -1.76
N THR A 221 19.64 6.47 -2.15
CA THR A 221 19.47 5.04 -2.48
C THR A 221 20.36 4.64 -3.67
N THR A 222 21.25 3.67 -3.45
CA THR A 222 22.09 3.07 -4.49
C THR A 222 21.64 1.65 -4.86
N SER A 223 20.82 1.04 -4.01
CA SER A 223 20.26 -0.29 -4.22
C SER A 223 18.86 -0.36 -3.64
N ILE A 224 17.91 -0.87 -4.43
CA ILE A 224 16.52 -1.09 -4.01
C ILE A 224 16.48 -2.30 -3.08
N LYS A 225 15.93 -2.12 -1.88
CA LYS A 225 15.76 -3.19 -0.89
C LYS A 225 14.31 -3.63 -0.84
N ALA A 226 14.07 -4.84 -0.33
CA ALA A 226 12.71 -5.34 -0.12
C ALA A 226 11.85 -4.39 0.73
N GLY A 227 12.46 -3.67 1.67
CA GLY A 227 11.77 -2.69 2.51
C GLY A 227 11.32 -1.42 1.78
N ASP A 228 11.80 -1.14 0.56
CA ASP A 228 11.43 0.04 -0.22
C ASP A 228 10.19 -0.22 -1.11
N ILE A 229 9.92 -1.49 -1.41
CA ILE A 229 8.79 -1.96 -2.20
C ILE A 229 7.51 -1.93 -1.36
N GLY A 230 6.44 -1.34 -1.88
CA GLY A 230 5.17 -1.19 -1.18
C GLY A 230 5.26 -0.27 0.05
N LYS A 231 6.37 0.48 0.21
CA LYS A 231 6.59 1.31 1.39
C LYS A 231 5.74 2.58 1.34
N LYS A 232 4.98 2.82 2.40
CA LYS A 232 4.29 4.10 2.59
C LYS A 232 5.28 5.17 3.05
N PHE A 233 5.19 6.35 2.46
CA PHE A 233 6.00 7.50 2.82
C PHE A 233 5.62 7.91 4.24
N SER A 234 6.65 8.12 5.05
CA SER A 234 6.55 8.80 6.32
C SER A 234 7.65 9.83 6.38
N GLN A 235 7.37 10.96 7.02
CA GLN A 235 8.40 11.97 7.20
C GLN A 235 9.59 11.37 7.97
N GLY A 236 10.80 11.81 7.62
CA GLY A 236 12.00 11.43 8.34
C GLY A 236 11.83 11.68 9.84
N ARG A 237 12.24 10.71 10.66
CA ARG A 237 12.27 10.74 12.11
C ARG A 237 13.65 10.27 12.54
N ALA A 238 14.22 10.89 13.56
CA ALA A 238 15.48 10.43 14.13
C ALA A 238 15.37 8.95 14.52
N ALA A 239 16.26 8.11 14.00
CA ALA A 239 16.24 6.67 14.18
C ALA A 239 17.55 6.14 14.76
N SER A 240 18.67 6.79 14.49
CA SER A 240 19.96 6.44 15.09
C SER A 240 20.83 7.66 15.35
N LEU A 241 21.72 7.50 16.32
CA LEU A 241 22.68 8.49 16.74
C LEU A 241 24.07 7.83 16.74
N THR A 242 25.03 8.48 16.09
CA THR A 242 26.43 8.04 16.00
C THR A 242 27.31 9.07 16.69
N VAL A 243 28.20 8.61 17.57
CA VAL A 243 29.17 9.44 18.29
C VAL A 243 30.56 8.96 17.93
N VAL A 244 31.41 9.88 17.46
CA VAL A 244 32.80 9.59 17.09
C VAL A 244 33.70 10.60 17.79
N VAL A 245 34.69 10.12 18.53
CA VAL A 245 35.72 10.97 19.13
C VAL A 245 36.92 10.97 18.18
N ALA A 246 37.45 12.14 17.85
CA ALA A 246 38.58 12.27 16.92
C ALA A 246 39.86 11.65 17.48
N ASP A 247 40.10 11.87 18.77
CA ASP A 247 41.16 11.25 19.55
C ASP A 247 40.58 10.84 20.90
N ASN A 248 40.55 9.54 21.17
CA ASN A 248 40.01 8.95 22.40
C ASN A 248 41.10 8.60 23.43
N ASP A 249 42.37 8.93 23.15
CA ASP A 249 43.52 8.64 24.02
C ASP A 249 44.48 9.83 24.02
N LEU A 250 44.15 10.86 24.81
CA LEU A 250 44.95 12.07 24.88
C LEU A 250 46.20 11.85 25.74
N ALA A 251 47.35 12.11 25.14
CA ALA A 251 48.61 12.31 25.83
C ALA A 251 48.53 13.50 26.82
N TRP A 252 49.49 13.57 27.76
CA TRP A 252 49.46 14.58 28.82
C TRP A 252 49.48 16.03 28.29
N ASP A 253 50.26 16.28 27.24
CA ASP A 253 50.41 17.57 26.58
C ASP A 253 49.26 17.93 25.62
N GLN A 254 48.39 16.98 25.29
CA GLN A 254 47.20 17.22 24.48
C GLN A 254 46.03 17.64 25.38
N LEU A 255 45.57 18.87 25.20
CA LEU A 255 44.55 19.47 26.07
C LEU A 255 43.12 19.37 25.53
N SER A 256 42.93 18.96 24.28
CA SER A 256 41.59 18.95 23.68
C SER A 256 41.41 17.94 22.57
N THR A 257 40.19 17.43 22.44
CA THR A 257 39.74 16.60 21.31
C THR A 257 38.31 16.99 20.93
N THR A 258 37.85 16.52 19.78
CA THR A 258 36.50 16.78 19.29
C THR A 258 35.65 15.53 19.28
N ILE A 259 34.39 15.68 19.69
CA ILE A 259 33.35 14.66 19.64
C ILE A 259 32.38 15.08 18.54
N THR A 260 32.30 14.27 17.48
CA THR A 260 31.36 14.45 16.38
C THR A 260 30.13 13.59 16.62
N VAL A 261 28.97 14.23 16.68
CA VAL A 261 27.68 13.56 16.76
C VAL A 261 26.96 13.68 15.43
N THR A 262 26.44 12.58 14.91
CA THR A 262 25.61 12.55 13.69
C THR A 262 24.31 11.82 13.98
N VAL A 263 23.18 12.41 13.59
CA VAL A 263 21.85 11.82 13.70
C VAL A 263 21.38 11.38 12.31
N LYS A 264 20.93 10.14 12.21
CA LYS A 264 20.34 9.58 11.00
C LYS A 264 18.86 9.30 11.18
N ASP A 265 18.12 9.43 10.08
CA ASP A 265 16.70 9.06 10.01
C ASP A 265 16.50 7.57 9.72
N GLN A 266 15.25 7.12 9.70
CA GLN A 266 14.87 5.73 9.41
C GLN A 266 15.25 5.25 7.99
N TYR A 267 15.69 6.17 7.13
CA TYR A 267 16.16 5.89 5.77
C TYR A 267 17.69 5.91 5.67
N GLY A 268 18.41 6.18 6.77
CA GLY A 268 19.87 6.28 6.81
C GLY A 268 20.40 7.65 6.36
N ASN A 269 19.52 8.61 6.09
CA ASN A 269 19.89 9.97 5.69
C ASN A 269 20.19 10.82 6.92
N THR A 270 20.95 11.91 6.74
CA THR A 270 21.16 12.87 7.81
C THR A 270 19.84 13.53 8.20
N PHE A 271 19.53 13.51 9.50
CA PHE A 271 18.27 14.04 10.01
C PHE A 271 18.35 15.56 10.21
N ASN A 272 17.79 16.33 9.29
CA ASN A 272 17.91 17.78 9.24
C ASN A 272 16.80 18.56 9.98
N SER A 273 15.99 17.89 10.80
CA SER A 273 14.96 18.59 11.59
C SER A 273 15.57 19.18 12.85
N PRO A 274 15.21 20.42 13.25
CA PRO A 274 15.67 21.04 14.49
C PRO A 274 15.45 20.12 15.68
N SER A 275 16.54 19.74 16.34
CA SER A 275 16.53 18.80 17.46
C SER A 275 17.48 19.25 18.54
N LEU A 276 17.08 19.14 19.81
CA LEU A 276 17.93 19.52 20.93
C LEU A 276 18.86 18.35 21.26
N LEU A 277 20.16 18.57 21.10
CA LEU A 277 21.21 17.65 21.52
C LEU A 277 21.69 18.06 22.90
N SER A 278 21.92 17.09 23.78
CA SER A 278 22.59 17.31 25.05
C SER A 278 23.76 16.34 25.24
N VAL A 279 24.85 16.85 25.80
CA VAL A 279 26.05 16.06 26.15
C VAL A 279 26.35 16.34 27.60
N GLU A 280 26.35 15.29 28.42
CA GLU A 280 26.55 15.36 29.86
C GLU A 280 27.72 14.47 30.30
N PHE A 281 28.47 14.93 31.28
CA PHE A 281 29.44 14.09 31.98
C PHE A 281 28.70 13.05 32.82
N VAL A 282 29.04 11.77 32.61
CA VAL A 282 28.66 10.67 33.51
C VAL A 282 29.70 10.54 34.62
N SER A 283 30.97 10.69 34.26
CA SER A 283 32.12 10.68 35.17
C SER A 283 33.29 11.45 34.55
N GLY A 284 34.31 11.73 35.35
CA GLY A 284 35.50 12.47 34.95
C GLY A 284 35.35 13.98 35.11
N ASN A 285 36.34 14.73 34.62
CA ASN A 285 36.40 16.18 34.72
C ASN A 285 36.81 16.83 33.39
N GLY A 286 36.85 18.17 33.36
CA GLY A 286 37.17 18.97 32.18
C GLY A 286 36.04 19.91 31.80
N THR A 287 36.08 20.42 30.57
CA THR A 287 35.09 21.36 30.02
C THR A 287 34.62 20.87 28.65
N LEU A 288 33.31 20.84 28.44
CA LEU A 288 32.69 20.66 27.14
C LEU A 288 32.32 22.02 26.56
N SER A 289 32.56 22.22 25.26
CA SER A 289 32.13 23.42 24.55
C SER A 289 31.47 23.12 23.21
N ILE A 290 30.42 23.87 22.91
CA ILE A 290 29.68 23.81 21.64
C ILE A 290 29.20 25.22 21.27
N GLY A 291 29.68 25.75 20.15
CA GLY A 291 29.44 27.14 19.77
C GLY A 291 29.95 28.10 20.86
N THR A 292 29.05 28.92 21.41
CA THR A 292 29.38 29.87 22.50
C THR A 292 29.14 29.32 23.91
N GLN A 293 28.61 28.10 24.04
CA GLN A 293 28.36 27.48 25.34
C GLN A 293 29.57 26.65 25.78
N SER A 294 29.95 26.79 27.04
CA SER A 294 30.97 25.97 27.70
C SER A 294 30.51 25.60 29.10
N SER A 295 30.74 24.35 29.51
CA SER A 295 30.28 23.84 30.81
C SER A 295 31.12 22.63 31.25
N SER A 296 31.29 22.47 32.56
CA SER A 296 31.94 21.31 33.18
C SER A 296 30.97 20.18 33.57
N THR A 297 29.68 20.32 33.27
CA THR A 297 28.66 19.32 33.63
C THR A 297 27.85 18.86 32.42
N LYS A 298 27.29 19.82 31.67
CA LYS A 298 26.39 19.57 30.55
C LYS A 298 26.40 20.73 29.56
N VAL A 299 26.43 20.42 28.27
CA VAL A 299 26.17 21.37 27.19
C VAL A 299 24.96 20.95 26.38
N THR A 300 24.21 21.92 25.87
CA THR A 300 23.07 21.67 24.99
C THR A 300 23.15 22.54 23.73
N SER A 301 22.70 22.00 22.60
CA SER A 301 22.67 22.75 21.34
C SER A 301 21.56 22.26 20.43
N TYR A 302 20.98 23.17 19.67
CA TYR A 302 20.05 22.81 18.60
C TYR A 302 20.82 22.40 17.35
N LEU A 303 20.57 21.18 16.88
CA LEU A 303 21.08 20.69 15.60
C LEU A 303 20.30 21.32 14.46
N SER A 304 20.99 22.08 13.61
CA SER A 304 20.42 22.62 12.35
C SER A 304 20.71 21.74 11.13
N SER A 305 21.71 20.86 11.20
CA SER A 305 22.20 20.04 10.08
C SER A 305 22.33 18.55 10.41
N GLY A 306 21.66 18.08 11.48
CA GLY A 306 21.72 16.69 11.92
C GLY A 306 23.09 16.24 12.44
N SER A 307 24.04 17.16 12.60
CA SER A 307 25.36 16.89 13.18
C SER A 307 25.82 18.05 14.06
N ALA A 308 26.59 17.74 15.09
CA ALA A 308 27.28 18.70 15.94
C ALA A 308 28.71 18.26 16.20
N ILE A 309 29.58 19.26 16.38
CA ILE A 309 30.94 19.08 16.85
C ILE A 309 31.01 19.72 18.23
N ILE A 310 31.39 18.90 19.22
CA ILE A 310 31.63 19.31 20.60
C ILE A 310 33.13 19.23 20.84
N THR A 311 33.70 20.24 21.49
CA THR A 311 35.11 20.19 21.92
C THR A 311 35.15 19.82 23.38
N TYR A 312 35.91 18.77 23.71
CA TYR A 312 36.32 18.49 25.08
C TYR A 312 37.66 19.15 25.34
N THR A 313 37.78 19.83 26.48
CA THR A 313 39.02 20.43 26.96
C THR A 313 39.36 19.89 28.35
N ARG A 314 40.57 19.38 28.49
CA ARG A 314 41.16 18.88 29.74
C ARG A 314 41.29 20.00 30.77
N GLY A 315 41.11 19.67 32.06
CA GLY A 315 41.32 20.62 33.16
C GLY A 315 42.79 21.00 33.38
N HIS A 316 43.70 20.09 32.99
CA HIS A 316 45.15 20.22 33.12
C HIS A 316 45.59 20.37 34.58
N ALA A 317 45.01 19.53 35.45
CA ALA A 317 45.33 19.46 36.87
C ALA A 317 46.06 18.15 37.18
N ASP A 318 47.30 18.25 37.67
CA ASP A 318 48.07 17.11 38.19
C ASP A 318 48.44 17.30 39.67
N PRO A 319 48.00 16.42 40.59
CA PRO A 319 47.01 15.36 40.38
C PRO A 319 45.59 15.94 40.32
N GLY A 320 44.70 15.33 39.51
CA GLY A 320 43.28 15.73 39.52
C GLY A 320 42.49 15.41 38.26
N ASP A 321 43.15 15.18 37.13
CA ASP A 321 42.47 14.80 35.89
C ASP A 321 41.97 13.36 35.90
N VAL A 322 40.70 13.19 35.51
CA VAL A 322 40.01 11.90 35.51
C VAL A 322 39.36 11.69 34.15
N SER A 323 39.72 10.59 33.48
CA SER A 323 39.20 10.17 32.18
C SER A 323 37.67 10.28 32.11
N PRO A 324 37.13 11.12 31.20
CA PRO A 324 35.71 11.38 31.17
C PRO A 324 34.93 10.35 30.36
N VAL A 325 33.70 10.12 30.82
CA VAL A 325 32.68 9.35 30.11
C VAL A 325 31.50 10.29 29.86
N PHE A 326 31.08 10.37 28.61
CA PHE A 326 29.99 11.23 28.18
C PHE A 326 28.77 10.41 27.79
N LYS A 327 27.61 10.98 28.11
CA LYS A 327 26.32 10.53 27.60
C LYS A 327 25.78 11.60 26.66
N VAL A 328 25.48 11.19 25.44
CA VAL A 328 24.97 12.03 24.36
C VAL A 328 23.50 11.68 24.17
N ILE A 329 22.61 12.66 24.25
CA ILE A 329 21.16 12.44 24.19
C ILE A 329 20.58 13.35 23.12
N LEU A 330 19.76 12.78 22.24
CA LEU A 330 18.87 13.56 21.39
C LEU A 330 17.52 13.70 22.08
N GLU A 331 17.28 14.85 22.69
CA GLU A 331 16.14 15.12 23.55
C GLU A 331 14.82 14.90 22.79
N GLY A 332 13.84 14.27 23.46
CA GLY A 332 12.52 13.97 22.89
C GLY A 332 12.46 12.76 21.94
N THR A 333 13.58 12.12 21.62
CA THR A 333 13.61 10.92 20.74
C THR A 333 13.95 9.63 21.48
N GLY A 334 14.53 9.73 22.68
CA GLY A 334 15.03 8.58 23.43
C GLY A 334 16.34 7.99 22.90
N LEU A 335 16.94 8.57 21.86
CA LEU A 335 18.23 8.14 21.34
C LEU A 335 19.35 8.59 22.29
N VAL A 336 20.17 7.62 22.69
CA VAL A 336 21.32 7.83 23.60
C VAL A 336 22.56 7.19 22.99
N GLY A 337 23.67 7.91 23.04
CA GLY A 337 25.01 7.41 22.72
C GLY A 337 25.96 7.63 23.91
N PHE A 338 27.04 6.87 23.94
CA PHE A 338 28.10 7.01 24.93
C PHE A 338 29.45 7.11 24.23
N CYS A 339 30.36 7.87 24.81
CA CYS A 339 31.76 7.87 24.42
C CYS A 339 32.64 8.15 25.63
N ASN A 340 33.91 7.79 25.54
CA ASN A 340 34.89 8.01 26.58
C ASN A 340 36.18 8.55 25.97
N ILE A 341 36.94 9.23 26.80
CA ILE A 341 38.28 9.71 26.48
C ILE A 341 39.21 9.23 27.58
N LEU A 342 40.32 8.61 27.19
CA LEU A 342 41.40 8.26 28.10
C LEU A 342 42.35 9.46 28.22
N LEU A 343 42.64 9.86 29.45
CA LEU A 343 43.62 10.90 29.75
C LEU A 343 44.87 10.23 30.32
N ARG A 344 46.01 10.43 29.67
CA ARG A 344 47.30 9.95 30.18
C ARG A 344 47.87 10.91 31.22
N ASN A 345 48.63 10.35 32.16
CA ASN A 345 49.29 11.09 33.23
C ASN A 345 50.62 11.69 32.76
N ALA A 346 51.11 12.72 33.45
CA ALA A 346 52.40 13.35 33.13
C ALA A 346 53.58 12.38 33.24
N ASP A 347 53.52 11.47 34.22
CA ASP A 347 54.59 10.48 34.49
C ASP A 347 54.79 9.46 33.34
N GLU A 348 53.78 9.25 32.50
CA GLU A 348 53.85 8.32 31.36
C GLU A 348 54.59 8.93 30.15
N MET A 349 54.96 10.22 30.18
CA MET A 349 55.75 10.87 29.11
C MET A 349 57.27 10.78 29.31
N ILE A 350 57.76 10.21 30.42
CA ILE A 350 59.20 10.18 30.78
C ILE A 350 59.88 8.84 30.45
N MET A 351 59.26 7.96 29.65
CA MET A 351 59.90 6.74 29.11
C MET A 351 60.02 6.77 27.59
#